data_AF-A0A1Y5HWU3-F1
#
_entry.id   AF-A0A1Y5HWU3-F1
#
_cell.length_a   1.000
_cell.length_b   1.000
_cell.length_c   1.000
_cell.angle_alpha   90.00
_cell.angle_beta   90.00
_cell.angle_gamma   90.00
#
_symmetry.space_group_name_H-M   'P 1'
#
loop_
_entity.id
_entity.type
_entity.pdbx_description
1 polymer ?
#
loop_
_entity_poly.entity_id
_entity_poly.type
_entity_poly.pdbx_seq_one_letter_code
_entity_poly.pdbx_strand_id
1 'polypeptide(L)'
;MPIRLLALRANGERTLVIMSYAEGLGNGGAIDEYNLNYFIRVALSGNVPGTVDEKKRVDYLIVVSGDSCTPCDTTLAKLIKHAPSHSLPHVHVIYKANHGMDFGAYHTAIKYVQSYKNNYYKYFVFLNSSLRGPFMPKWTPAEVHFTDTLTNFMRRDSRVKLVSAYVSCLHAPEPQPGPVAESLFFAVDDEALRWLVLDGVIDEGKSDKEQTILNGEYQIMRSVLDRGFKAENLLARYKIGLDWNDKRHHKCNDGRHSSRRGALEGGITVNPFETVFVKTTWCVRDAEVGIMSKWFIKLSEGFFGTEGTFDEQGWQRGISIEGTSGKSGTLVPDIPTSGCAHGDLRGLMI
;
A
#
# COMPACT_ATOMS: atom_id res chain seq x y z
N MET A 1 -7.25 -23.23 21.31
CA MET A 1 -7.61 -22.43 22.51
C MET A 1 -8.48 -21.26 22.06
N PRO A 2 -9.64 -21.01 22.66
CA PRO A 2 -10.45 -19.86 22.30
C PRO A 2 -9.78 -18.58 22.82
N ILE A 3 -9.47 -17.66 21.93
CA ILE A 3 -8.91 -16.34 22.25
C ILE A 3 -9.96 -15.58 23.07
N ARG A 4 -9.71 -15.38 24.37
CA ARG A 4 -10.53 -14.50 25.21
C ARG A 4 -10.33 -13.06 24.75
N LEU A 5 -11.23 -12.55 23.91
CA LEU A 5 -11.37 -11.13 23.62
C LEU A 5 -11.93 -10.42 24.87
N LEU A 6 -11.05 -9.94 25.74
CA LEU A 6 -11.42 -8.93 26.72
C LEU A 6 -11.70 -7.61 26.00
N ALA A 7 -12.64 -6.83 26.53
CA ALA A 7 -13.07 -5.54 25.99
C ALA A 7 -12.00 -4.48 26.21
N LEU A 8 -11.61 -3.77 25.16
CA LEU A 8 -10.42 -2.95 25.20
C LEU A 8 -10.62 -1.64 24.42
N ARG A 9 -10.25 -0.51 25.03
CA ARG A 9 -10.19 0.82 24.39
C ARG A 9 -8.73 1.25 24.30
N ALA A 10 -8.33 1.80 23.16
CA ALA A 10 -6.96 2.24 22.93
C ALA A 10 -6.60 3.53 23.69
N ASN A 11 -5.37 3.61 24.21
CA ASN A 11 -4.84 4.80 24.87
C ASN A 11 -4.20 5.74 23.81
N GLY A 12 -5.02 6.53 23.12
CA GLY A 12 -4.61 7.49 22.09
C GLY A 12 -4.74 6.99 20.63
N GLU A 13 -4.75 7.90 19.66
CA GLU A 13 -4.91 7.58 18.22
C GLU A 13 -3.60 7.14 17.56
N ARG A 14 -2.99 6.07 18.06
CA ARG A 14 -1.80 5.47 17.44
C ARG A 14 -2.15 4.55 16.29
N THR A 15 -1.27 4.48 15.30
CA THR A 15 -1.39 3.63 14.12
C THR A 15 -0.25 2.62 14.11
N LEU A 16 -0.56 1.36 13.82
CA LEU A 16 0.44 0.35 13.50
C LEU A 16 0.43 0.07 12.00
N VAL A 17 1.59 0.18 11.36
CA VAL A 17 1.81 -0.26 9.98
C VAL A 17 2.39 -1.67 10.01
N ILE A 18 1.70 -2.62 9.40
CA ILE A 18 2.09 -4.03 9.31
C ILE A 18 2.49 -4.32 7.86
N MET A 19 3.75 -4.65 7.65
CA MET A 19 4.30 -5.03 6.35
C MET A 19 4.51 -6.55 6.30
N SER A 20 3.78 -7.23 5.42
CA SER A 20 4.07 -8.61 5.06
C SER A 20 5.17 -8.66 4.01
N TYR A 21 6.25 -9.38 4.32
CA TYR A 21 7.40 -9.52 3.43
C TYR A 21 7.81 -10.98 3.27
N ALA A 22 8.20 -11.38 2.07
CA ALA A 22 8.76 -12.69 1.79
C ALA A 22 9.81 -12.56 0.67
N GLU A 23 11.07 -12.79 1.00
CA GLU A 23 12.19 -12.65 0.05
C GLU A 23 12.32 -13.89 -0.81
N GLY A 24 12.18 -13.75 -2.13
CA GLY A 24 12.35 -14.88 -3.08
C GLY A 24 11.33 -16.02 -2.95
N LEU A 25 10.34 -15.88 -2.07
CA LEU A 25 9.32 -16.89 -1.78
C LEU A 25 7.93 -16.54 -2.34
N GLY A 26 7.75 -15.31 -2.82
CA GLY A 26 6.52 -14.80 -3.41
C GLY A 26 6.58 -14.65 -4.93
N ASN A 27 5.45 -14.23 -5.52
CA ASN A 27 5.35 -13.98 -6.96
C ASN A 27 6.15 -12.75 -7.43
N GLY A 28 6.63 -11.89 -6.53
CA GLY A 28 7.38 -10.69 -6.89
C GLY A 28 8.87 -10.92 -7.11
N GLY A 29 9.42 -12.05 -6.64
CA GLY A 29 10.83 -12.37 -6.76
C GLY A 29 11.71 -11.23 -6.23
N ALA A 30 12.68 -10.78 -7.03
CA ALA A 30 13.56 -9.68 -6.64
C ALA A 30 12.82 -8.35 -6.45
N ILE A 31 11.68 -8.11 -7.12
CA ILE A 31 10.94 -6.84 -7.00
C ILE A 31 10.50 -6.59 -5.55
N ASP A 32 10.14 -7.65 -4.82
CA ASP A 32 9.71 -7.55 -3.42
C ASP A 32 10.84 -7.01 -2.53
N GLU A 33 12.09 -7.45 -2.78
CA GLU A 33 13.30 -6.95 -2.11
C GLU A 33 13.48 -5.44 -2.35
N TYR A 34 13.43 -5.01 -3.61
CA TYR A 34 13.56 -3.59 -3.95
C TYR A 34 12.40 -2.75 -3.44
N ASN A 35 11.18 -3.30 -3.40
CA ASN A 35 10.01 -2.63 -2.84
C ASN A 35 10.21 -2.35 -1.34
N LEU A 36 10.67 -3.34 -0.58
CA LEU A 36 10.97 -3.14 0.84
C LEU A 36 12.17 -2.20 1.03
N ASN A 37 13.21 -2.32 0.20
CA ASN A 37 14.36 -1.41 0.24
C ASN A 37 13.93 0.06 0.04
N TYR A 38 13.07 0.32 -0.93
CA TYR A 38 12.48 1.64 -1.15
C TYR A 38 11.64 2.09 0.04
N PHE A 39 10.77 1.22 0.57
CA PHE A 39 9.95 1.56 1.73
C PHE A 39 10.81 1.96 2.93
N ILE A 40 11.92 1.25 3.19
CA ILE A 40 12.85 1.62 4.26
C ILE A 40 13.50 2.99 3.97
N ARG A 41 14.00 3.21 2.75
CA ARG A 41 14.69 4.46 2.38
C ARG A 41 13.79 5.67 2.35
N VAL A 42 12.50 5.49 2.05
CA VAL A 42 11.57 6.60 1.80
C VAL A 42 10.54 6.75 2.93
N ALA A 43 9.87 5.67 3.31
CA ALA A 43 8.86 5.72 4.37
C ALA A 43 9.49 5.83 5.75
N LEU A 44 10.49 4.98 6.05
CA LEU A 44 11.06 4.89 7.40
C LEU A 44 12.13 5.96 7.68
N SER A 45 12.73 6.55 6.65
CA SER A 45 13.64 7.70 6.80
C SER A 45 12.91 8.96 7.27
N GLY A 46 11.61 9.08 6.95
CA GLY A 46 10.73 10.11 7.49
C GLY A 46 11.08 11.54 7.09
N ASN A 47 11.66 11.75 5.91
CA ASN A 47 12.16 13.06 5.45
C ASN A 47 11.71 13.45 4.03
N VAL A 48 10.75 12.73 3.46
CA VAL A 48 10.10 13.09 2.19
C VAL A 48 8.65 13.51 2.45
N PRO A 49 7.94 14.13 1.49
CA PRO A 49 6.54 14.51 1.68
C PRO A 49 5.71 13.33 2.19
N GLY A 50 4.87 13.58 3.20
CA GLY A 50 3.97 12.58 3.75
C GLY A 50 4.61 11.43 4.54
N THR A 51 5.90 11.44 4.84
CA THR A 51 6.56 10.38 5.65
C THR A 51 7.04 10.86 7.01
N VAL A 52 7.04 12.18 7.26
CA VAL A 52 7.39 12.75 8.56
C VAL A 52 6.28 12.40 9.58
N ASP A 53 6.65 11.78 10.71
CA ASP A 53 5.76 11.53 11.84
C ASP A 53 6.21 12.30 13.09
N GLU A 54 6.05 13.64 13.05
CA GLU A 54 6.46 14.53 14.16
C GLU A 54 5.78 14.17 15.49
N LYS A 55 4.56 13.64 15.42
CA LYS A 55 3.74 13.27 16.59
C LYS A 55 4.09 11.89 17.15
N LYS A 56 5.00 11.14 16.51
CA LYS A 56 5.44 9.80 16.94
C LYS A 56 4.26 8.88 17.25
N ARG A 57 3.29 8.84 16.34
CA ARG A 57 2.04 8.08 16.49
C ARG A 57 1.98 6.85 15.57
N VAL A 58 2.99 6.64 14.74
CA VAL A 58 3.10 5.49 13.84
C VAL A 58 4.24 4.58 14.29
N ASP A 59 3.89 3.34 14.64
CA ASP A 59 4.86 2.26 14.83
C ASP A 59 4.81 1.33 13.60
N TYR A 60 5.91 0.65 13.29
CA TYR A 60 6.05 -0.23 12.14
C TYR A 60 6.42 -1.64 12.58
N LEU A 61 5.80 -2.63 11.95
CA LEU A 61 6.10 -4.04 12.16
C LEU A 61 6.25 -4.75 10.82
N ILE A 62 7.47 -5.17 10.52
CA ILE A 62 7.81 -5.96 9.33
C ILE A 62 7.78 -7.43 9.73
N VAL A 63 6.90 -8.21 9.10
CA VAL A 63 6.82 -9.65 9.32
C VAL A 63 7.39 -10.36 8.11
N VAL A 64 8.56 -10.97 8.31
CA VAL A 64 9.32 -11.72 7.33
C VAL A 64 8.86 -13.17 7.34
N SER A 65 8.30 -13.63 6.23
CA SER A 65 7.99 -15.04 6.00
C SER A 65 9.20 -15.72 5.36
N GLY A 66 9.82 -16.65 6.09
CA GLY A 66 11.12 -17.24 5.77
C GLY A 66 12.24 -16.70 6.66
N ASP A 67 13.47 -17.07 6.34
CA ASP A 67 14.65 -16.80 7.18
C ASP A 67 15.54 -15.67 6.63
N SER A 68 15.16 -15.05 5.52
CA SER A 68 15.97 -14.05 4.81
C SER A 68 15.22 -12.72 4.67
N CYS A 69 15.91 -11.63 5.00
CA CYS A 69 15.48 -10.27 4.70
C CYS A 69 16.69 -9.37 4.43
N THR A 70 17.21 -9.42 3.21
CA THR A 70 18.34 -8.61 2.76
C THR A 70 18.13 -7.11 3.04
N PRO A 71 16.96 -6.49 2.77
CA PRO A 71 16.73 -5.08 3.10
C PRO A 71 16.71 -4.80 4.61
N CYS A 72 16.29 -5.77 5.43
CA CYS A 72 16.33 -5.64 6.89
C CYS A 72 17.78 -5.64 7.39
N ASP A 73 18.59 -6.58 6.91
CA ASP A 73 19.96 -6.81 7.36
C ASP A 73 20.94 -5.74 6.84
N THR A 74 20.60 -5.09 5.72
CA THR A 74 21.44 -4.07 5.09
C THR A 74 20.90 -2.67 5.29
N THR A 75 19.82 -2.31 4.60
CA THR A 75 19.31 -0.94 4.53
C THR A 75 18.68 -0.50 5.84
N LEU A 76 17.83 -1.32 6.46
CA LEU A 76 17.20 -0.99 7.74
C LEU A 76 18.25 -0.96 8.86
N ALA A 77 19.15 -1.93 8.92
CA ALA A 77 20.25 -1.92 9.89
C ALA A 77 21.12 -0.65 9.79
N LYS A 78 21.44 -0.21 8.55
CA LYS A 78 22.14 1.06 8.31
C LYS A 78 21.31 2.26 8.75
N LEU A 79 20.02 2.30 8.42
CA LEU A 79 19.12 3.38 8.82
C LEU A 79 19.07 3.50 10.35
N ILE A 80 18.92 2.37 11.05
CA ILE A 80 18.91 2.30 12.52
C ILE A 80 20.21 2.81 13.12
N LYS A 81 21.35 2.39 12.58
CA LYS A 81 22.68 2.74 13.09
C LYS A 81 22.99 4.24 12.96
N HIS A 82 22.55 4.89 11.89
CA HIS A 82 22.92 6.28 11.59
C HIS A 82 21.90 7.31 12.05
N ALA A 83 20.72 6.88 12.48
CA ALA A 83 19.73 7.85 12.90
C ALA A 83 20.00 8.36 14.32
N PRO A 84 19.78 9.65 14.57
CA PRO A 84 19.71 10.18 15.92
C PRO A 84 18.72 9.37 16.78
N SER A 85 19.09 9.00 18.01
CA SER A 85 18.29 8.16 18.94
C SER A 85 16.85 8.62 19.18
N HIS A 86 16.50 9.86 18.79
CA HIS A 86 15.16 10.44 18.95
C HIS A 86 14.35 10.58 17.66
N SER A 87 14.90 10.16 16.51
CA SER A 87 14.37 10.48 15.17
C SER A 87 13.77 9.29 14.41
N LEU A 88 14.04 8.04 14.80
CA LEU A 88 13.51 6.90 14.06
C LEU A 88 12.08 6.55 14.44
N PRO A 89 11.29 6.06 13.47
CA PRO A 89 10.09 5.32 13.77
C PRO A 89 10.44 4.08 14.61
N HIS A 90 9.53 3.68 15.51
CA HIS A 90 9.67 2.41 16.21
C HIS A 90 9.38 1.27 15.23
N VAL A 91 10.44 0.65 14.70
CA VAL A 91 10.37 -0.46 13.75
C VAL A 91 10.73 -1.76 14.45
N HIS A 92 9.88 -2.78 14.30
CA HIS A 92 10.14 -4.14 14.73
C HIS A 92 10.19 -5.07 13.51
N VAL A 93 11.07 -6.06 13.55
CA VAL A 93 11.15 -7.13 12.54
C VAL A 93 10.90 -8.46 13.24
N ILE A 94 9.99 -9.26 12.70
CA ILE A 94 9.65 -10.60 13.21
C ILE A 94 9.75 -11.60 12.07
N TYR A 95 10.39 -12.73 12.34
CA TYR A 95 10.50 -13.84 11.41
C TYR A 95 9.47 -14.91 11.74
N LYS A 96 8.90 -15.53 10.70
CA LYS A 96 7.96 -16.66 10.80
C LYS A 96 8.20 -17.65 9.68
N ALA A 97 7.71 -18.88 9.85
CA ALA A 97 7.62 -19.84 8.76
C ALA A 97 6.76 -19.30 7.60
N ASN A 98 7.08 -19.67 6.37
CA ASN A 98 6.34 -19.22 5.17
C ASN A 98 5.01 -19.97 4.99
N HIS A 99 4.03 -19.64 5.85
CA HIS A 99 2.67 -20.19 5.82
C HIS A 99 1.61 -19.06 5.84
N GLY A 100 0.49 -19.26 5.15
CA GLY A 100 -0.65 -18.33 5.14
C GLY A 100 -0.47 -17.04 4.33
N MET A 101 0.59 -16.92 3.53
CA MET A 101 0.92 -15.72 2.72
C MET A 101 0.87 -14.42 3.54
N ASP A 102 0.29 -13.35 3.00
CA ASP A 102 0.17 -12.05 3.65
C ASP A 102 -0.73 -12.10 4.89
N PHE A 103 -1.84 -12.81 4.84
CA PHE A 103 -2.72 -13.00 6.00
C PHE A 103 -2.06 -13.74 7.16
N GLY A 104 -1.18 -14.71 6.89
CA GLY A 104 -0.38 -15.38 7.91
C GLY A 104 0.60 -14.42 8.57
N ALA A 105 1.22 -13.53 7.79
CA ALA A 105 2.08 -12.47 8.33
C ALA A 105 1.28 -11.46 9.17
N TYR A 106 0.10 -11.05 8.71
CA TYR A 106 -0.82 -10.20 9.46
C TYR A 106 -1.23 -10.85 10.78
N HIS A 107 -1.54 -12.15 10.76
CA HIS A 107 -1.89 -12.90 11.96
C HIS A 107 -0.76 -12.94 12.99
N THR A 108 0.47 -13.22 12.56
CA THR A 108 1.65 -13.16 13.44
C THR A 108 1.85 -11.77 14.04
N ALA A 109 1.68 -10.71 13.24
CA ALA A 109 1.76 -9.33 13.72
C ALA A 109 0.73 -9.06 14.83
N ILE A 110 -0.53 -9.45 14.62
CA ILE A 110 -1.60 -9.25 15.61
C ILE A 110 -1.32 -10.01 16.90
N LYS A 111 -0.88 -11.28 16.82
CA LYS A 111 -0.49 -12.07 18.00
C LYS A 111 0.65 -11.40 18.79
N TYR A 112 1.68 -10.91 18.10
CA TYR A 112 2.80 -10.22 18.73
C TYR A 112 2.37 -8.94 19.44
N VAL A 113 1.52 -8.13 18.80
CA VAL A 113 1.06 -6.87 19.37
C VAL A 113 0.12 -7.12 20.54
N GLN A 114 -0.73 -8.14 20.48
CA GLN A 114 -1.60 -8.52 21.60
C GLN A 114 -0.81 -8.97 22.83
N SER A 115 0.36 -9.59 22.65
CA SER A 115 1.20 -10.00 23.78
C SER A 115 2.06 -8.86 24.35
N TYR A 116 2.48 -7.91 23.52
CA TYR A 116 3.46 -6.88 23.91
C TYR A 116 2.87 -5.47 24.13
N LYS A 117 1.87 -5.09 23.34
CA LYS A 117 1.27 -3.74 23.29
C LYS A 117 -0.26 -3.83 23.13
N ASN A 118 -0.88 -4.62 24.00
CA ASN A 118 -2.32 -4.84 23.94
C ASN A 118 -3.07 -3.50 24.05
N ASN A 119 -3.91 -3.19 23.06
CA ASN A 119 -4.76 -1.97 23.01
C ASN A 119 -3.98 -0.67 22.96
N TYR A 120 -2.83 -0.74 22.34
CA TYR A 120 -2.01 0.43 22.16
C TYR A 120 -2.39 1.21 20.89
N TYR A 121 -2.90 0.52 19.87
CA TYR A 121 -3.19 1.10 18.57
C TYR A 121 -4.70 1.24 18.34
N LYS A 122 -5.10 2.38 17.79
CA LYS A 122 -6.47 2.63 17.32
C LYS A 122 -6.66 2.20 15.86
N TYR A 123 -5.61 2.33 15.04
CA TYR A 123 -5.65 2.00 13.61
C TYR A 123 -4.58 0.99 13.24
N PHE A 124 -4.91 0.11 12.30
CA PHE A 124 -4.03 -0.92 11.77
C PHE A 124 -4.00 -0.78 10.26
N VAL A 125 -2.82 -0.53 9.71
CA VAL A 125 -2.57 -0.37 8.28
C VAL A 125 -1.81 -1.60 7.81
N PHE A 126 -2.34 -2.31 6.83
CA PHE A 126 -1.78 -3.53 6.28
C PHE A 126 -1.20 -3.27 4.90
N LEU A 127 0.01 -3.77 4.67
CA LEU A 127 0.77 -3.66 3.44
C LEU A 127 1.43 -5.01 3.13
N ASN A 128 1.61 -5.32 1.86
CA ASN A 128 2.49 -6.42 1.45
C ASN A 128 3.60 -5.95 0.50
N SER A 129 4.67 -6.76 0.42
CA SER A 129 5.91 -6.43 -0.29
C SER A 129 5.76 -6.27 -1.80
N SER A 130 4.59 -6.60 -2.35
CA SER A 130 4.33 -6.45 -3.78
C SER A 130 4.05 -5.00 -4.21
N LEU A 131 3.93 -4.10 -3.25
CA LEU A 131 3.68 -2.68 -3.46
C LEU A 131 4.95 -1.84 -3.35
N ARG A 132 5.08 -0.83 -4.22
CA ARG A 132 6.05 0.26 -4.10
C ARG A 132 5.36 1.52 -3.58
N GLY A 133 5.93 2.15 -2.56
CA GLY A 133 5.41 3.38 -1.97
C GLY A 133 6.01 3.64 -0.58
N PRO A 134 5.60 4.73 0.08
CA PRO A 134 4.56 5.66 -0.33
C PRO A 134 5.03 6.66 -1.40
N PHE A 135 4.11 7.10 -2.25
CA PHE A 135 4.24 8.24 -3.15
C PHE A 135 3.27 9.32 -2.70
N MET A 136 3.81 10.40 -2.14
CA MET A 136 3.03 11.51 -1.61
C MET A 136 3.44 12.80 -2.33
N PRO A 137 2.49 13.61 -2.79
CA PRO A 137 2.81 14.81 -3.54
C PRO A 137 3.45 15.87 -2.64
N LYS A 138 4.28 16.74 -3.23
CA LYS A 138 4.97 17.82 -2.50
C LYS A 138 4.01 18.79 -1.78
N TRP A 139 2.80 18.94 -2.27
CA TRP A 139 1.76 19.78 -1.65
C TRP A 139 1.05 19.10 -0.47
N THR A 140 1.44 17.88 -0.09
CA THR A 140 0.96 17.23 1.14
C THR A 140 1.33 18.10 2.34
N PRO A 141 0.36 18.49 3.20
CA PRO A 141 0.67 19.25 4.42
C PRO A 141 1.70 18.51 5.29
N ALA A 142 2.58 19.25 5.96
CA ALA A 142 3.68 18.67 6.73
C ALA A 142 3.21 17.76 7.88
N GLU A 143 2.04 18.05 8.42
CA GLU A 143 1.40 17.28 9.51
C GLU A 143 0.69 16.01 9.04
N VAL A 144 0.54 15.81 7.73
CA VAL A 144 -0.15 14.65 7.14
C VAL A 144 0.88 13.56 6.87
N HIS A 145 0.69 12.42 7.53
CA HIS A 145 1.46 11.21 7.28
C HIS A 145 0.71 10.33 6.26
N PHE A 146 1.40 9.49 5.49
CA PHE A 146 0.77 8.68 4.44
C PHE A 146 -0.32 7.74 4.98
N THR A 147 -0.25 7.35 6.25
CA THR A 147 -1.30 6.54 6.91
C THR A 147 -2.59 7.33 7.16
N ASP A 148 -2.54 8.67 7.14
CA ASP A 148 -3.73 9.52 7.25
C ASP A 148 -4.59 9.50 6.01
N THR A 149 -4.06 9.12 4.85
CA THR A 149 -4.86 8.97 3.63
C THR A 149 -5.95 7.92 3.83
N LEU A 150 -5.67 6.88 4.63
CA LEU A 150 -6.65 5.87 5.04
C LEU A 150 -7.37 6.28 6.33
N THR A 151 -6.62 6.62 7.40
CA THR A 151 -7.20 6.76 8.74
C THR A 151 -8.09 7.99 8.92
N ASN A 152 -7.92 9.05 8.11
CA ASN A 152 -8.78 10.24 8.21
C ASN A 152 -10.25 9.98 7.84
N PHE A 153 -10.55 9.01 6.98
CA PHE A 153 -11.94 8.64 6.69
C PHE A 153 -12.64 8.13 7.96
N MET A 154 -11.97 7.27 8.72
CA MET A 154 -12.48 6.72 9.99
C MET A 154 -12.57 7.77 11.10
N ARG A 155 -11.67 8.77 11.10
CA ARG A 155 -11.76 9.92 12.03
C ARG A 155 -12.96 10.82 11.74
N ARG A 156 -13.28 11.02 10.45
CA ARG A 156 -14.37 11.90 10.01
C ARG A 156 -15.75 11.25 10.14
N ASP A 157 -15.85 9.95 9.90
CA ASP A 157 -17.07 9.17 10.06
C ASP A 157 -16.75 7.88 10.83
N SER A 158 -17.19 7.80 12.08
CA SER A 158 -16.98 6.64 12.96
C SER A 158 -17.70 5.37 12.48
N ARG A 159 -18.60 5.48 11.48
CA ARG A 159 -19.19 4.33 10.80
C ARG A 159 -18.27 3.73 9.75
N VAL A 160 -17.25 4.44 9.28
CA VAL A 160 -16.24 3.88 8.37
C VAL A 160 -15.27 3.06 9.22
N LYS A 161 -15.14 1.79 8.88
CA LYS A 161 -14.34 0.82 9.64
C LYS A 161 -13.27 0.12 8.81
N LEU A 162 -13.33 0.29 7.50
CA LEU A 162 -12.38 -0.19 6.52
C LEU A 162 -12.13 0.90 5.49
N VAL A 163 -10.87 1.10 5.13
CA VAL A 163 -10.48 1.93 3.99
C VAL A 163 -9.42 1.18 3.20
N SER A 164 -9.64 0.97 1.91
CA SER A 164 -8.66 0.31 1.04
C SER A 164 -8.15 1.24 -0.06
N ALA A 165 -6.91 1.06 -0.51
CA ALA A 165 -6.44 1.78 -1.69
C ALA A 165 -7.08 1.25 -2.98
N TYR A 166 -7.48 -0.02 -2.96
CA TYR A 166 -7.99 -0.76 -4.11
C TYR A 166 -9.31 -1.42 -3.76
N VAL A 167 -10.30 -1.26 -4.65
CA VAL A 167 -11.60 -1.93 -4.56
C VAL A 167 -11.93 -2.52 -5.91
N SER A 168 -12.35 -3.77 -5.92
CA SER A 168 -12.70 -4.53 -7.12
C SER A 168 -14.09 -5.10 -6.99
N CYS A 169 -14.79 -5.31 -8.10
CA CYS A 169 -16.09 -5.95 -8.10
C CYS A 169 -16.02 -7.29 -8.80
N LEU A 170 -16.33 -8.34 -8.05
CA LEU A 170 -16.35 -9.71 -8.54
C LEU A 170 -17.69 -10.01 -9.19
N HIS A 171 -17.66 -10.78 -10.27
CA HIS A 171 -18.83 -11.24 -10.99
C HIS A 171 -18.81 -12.75 -11.14
N ALA A 172 -19.97 -13.34 -11.44
CA ALA A 172 -20.06 -14.74 -11.79
C ALA A 172 -19.03 -15.09 -12.90
N PRO A 173 -18.33 -16.24 -12.81
CA PRO A 173 -18.61 -17.37 -11.92
C PRO A 173 -17.92 -17.32 -10.54
N GLU A 174 -17.38 -16.17 -10.10
CA GLU A 174 -16.78 -16.07 -8.76
C GLU A 174 -17.78 -16.46 -7.66
N PRO A 175 -17.36 -17.23 -6.63
CA PRO A 175 -18.26 -17.79 -5.63
C PRO A 175 -18.85 -16.72 -4.69
N GLN A 176 -18.22 -15.55 -4.60
CA GLN A 176 -18.65 -14.43 -3.76
C GLN A 176 -18.69 -13.13 -4.57
N PRO A 177 -19.68 -12.94 -5.45
CA PRO A 177 -19.78 -11.73 -6.27
C PRO A 177 -20.10 -10.50 -5.41
N GLY A 178 -19.63 -9.34 -5.87
CA GLY A 178 -19.77 -8.07 -5.16
C GLY A 178 -18.44 -7.36 -4.94
N PRO A 179 -18.45 -6.25 -4.19
CA PRO A 179 -17.26 -5.44 -3.95
C PRO A 179 -16.33 -6.12 -2.95
N VAL A 180 -15.04 -6.07 -3.24
CA VAL A 180 -13.96 -6.61 -2.41
C VAL A 180 -12.85 -5.57 -2.28
N ALA A 181 -12.35 -5.43 -1.05
CA ALA A 181 -11.13 -4.67 -0.78
C ALA A 181 -9.94 -5.59 -1.05
N GLU A 182 -9.02 -5.19 -1.92
CA GLU A 182 -7.82 -5.99 -2.19
C GLU A 182 -6.86 -5.93 -0.98
N SER A 183 -6.22 -7.04 -0.62
CA SER A 183 -5.41 -7.18 0.62
C SER A 183 -4.05 -6.46 0.56
N LEU A 184 -3.84 -5.59 -0.42
CA LEU A 184 -2.55 -5.00 -0.77
C LEU A 184 -2.19 -3.81 0.13
N PHE A 185 -3.11 -2.85 0.28
CA PHE A 185 -2.96 -1.66 1.11
C PHE A 185 -4.33 -1.24 1.65
N PHE A 186 -4.57 -1.49 2.92
CA PHE A 186 -5.83 -1.14 3.57
C PHE A 186 -5.62 -0.83 5.05
N ALA A 187 -6.62 -0.19 5.66
CA ALA A 187 -6.63 0.08 7.09
C ALA A 187 -7.99 -0.25 7.70
N VAL A 188 -7.95 -0.68 8.95
CA VAL A 188 -9.12 -0.83 9.82
C VAL A 188 -8.84 -0.18 11.17
N ASP A 189 -9.90 0.12 11.91
CA ASP A 189 -9.75 0.49 13.31
C ASP A 189 -9.68 -0.76 14.22
N ASP A 190 -9.42 -0.55 15.51
CA ASP A 190 -9.30 -1.60 16.51
C ASP A 190 -10.56 -2.46 16.66
N GLU A 191 -11.73 -1.92 16.35
CA GLU A 191 -12.99 -2.65 16.40
C GLU A 191 -13.14 -3.58 15.20
N ALA A 192 -12.94 -3.06 13.98
CA ALA A 192 -12.97 -3.88 12.78
C ALA A 192 -11.85 -4.93 12.73
N LEU A 193 -10.67 -4.64 13.30
CA LEU A 193 -9.63 -5.65 13.46
C LEU A 193 -10.14 -6.87 14.23
N ARG A 194 -10.92 -6.67 15.29
CA ARG A 194 -11.50 -7.79 16.07
C ARG A 194 -12.46 -8.60 15.23
N TRP A 195 -13.27 -7.95 14.38
CA TRP A 195 -14.17 -8.65 13.45
C TRP A 195 -13.39 -9.49 12.44
N LEU A 196 -12.33 -8.93 11.85
CA LEU A 196 -11.46 -9.67 10.92
C LEU A 196 -10.81 -10.90 11.59
N VAL A 197 -10.42 -10.81 12.86
CA VAL A 197 -9.88 -11.95 13.60
C VAL A 197 -10.99 -12.97 13.94
N LEU A 198 -12.15 -12.49 14.40
CA LEU A 198 -13.29 -13.33 14.78
C LEU A 198 -13.86 -14.11 13.59
N ASP A 199 -13.93 -13.49 12.42
CA ASP A 199 -14.43 -14.09 11.18
C ASP A 199 -13.39 -14.97 10.49
N GLY A 200 -12.20 -15.12 11.08
CA GLY A 200 -11.11 -15.92 10.51
C GLY A 200 -10.47 -15.29 9.27
N VAL A 201 -10.68 -14.00 9.00
CA VAL A 201 -10.06 -13.27 7.88
C VAL A 201 -8.55 -13.17 8.07
N ILE A 202 -8.12 -12.75 9.27
CA ILE A 202 -6.70 -12.70 9.66
C ILE A 202 -6.37 -14.00 10.42
N ASP A 203 -6.02 -15.04 9.67
CA ASP A 203 -5.72 -16.37 10.19
C ASP A 203 -4.51 -16.97 9.47
N GLU A 204 -3.59 -17.53 10.26
CA GLU A 204 -2.41 -18.26 9.78
C GLU A 204 -2.76 -19.65 9.26
N GLY A 205 -3.92 -20.23 9.61
CA GLY A 205 -4.32 -21.59 9.26
C GLY A 205 -4.72 -21.81 7.80
N LYS A 206 -4.71 -20.78 6.96
CA LYS A 206 -5.06 -20.90 5.53
C LYS A 206 -3.93 -21.61 4.79
N SER A 207 -4.20 -22.86 4.40
CA SER A 207 -3.19 -23.77 3.86
C SER A 207 -2.92 -23.60 2.36
N ASP A 208 -3.85 -22.98 1.63
CA ASP A 208 -3.73 -22.79 0.19
C ASP A 208 -4.17 -21.40 -0.29
N LYS A 209 -3.87 -21.12 -1.57
CA LYS A 209 -4.14 -19.83 -2.20
C LYS A 209 -5.61 -19.52 -2.35
N GLU A 210 -6.43 -20.54 -2.62
CA GLU A 210 -7.87 -20.37 -2.78
C GLU A 210 -8.52 -19.95 -1.46
N GLN A 211 -8.21 -20.63 -0.36
CA GLN A 211 -8.67 -20.25 0.97
C GLN A 211 -8.23 -18.84 1.36
N THR A 212 -7.00 -18.47 1.00
CA THR A 212 -6.48 -17.12 1.27
C THR A 212 -7.26 -16.04 0.51
N ILE A 213 -7.68 -16.32 -0.72
CA ILE A 213 -8.50 -15.41 -1.51
C ILE A 213 -9.94 -15.38 -0.96
N LEU A 214 -10.59 -16.55 -0.87
CA LEU A 214 -12.01 -16.67 -0.56
C LEU A 214 -12.35 -16.35 0.90
N ASN A 215 -11.51 -16.79 1.84
CA ASN A 215 -11.71 -16.61 3.28
C ASN A 215 -10.81 -15.51 3.87
N GLY A 216 -9.91 -14.95 3.07
CA GLY A 216 -9.12 -13.76 3.42
C GLY A 216 -9.63 -12.55 2.66
N GLU A 217 -9.08 -12.28 1.48
CA GLU A 217 -9.31 -11.04 0.72
C GLU A 217 -10.80 -10.72 0.52
N TYR A 218 -11.59 -11.69 0.05
CA TYR A 218 -13.00 -11.47 -0.24
C TYR A 218 -13.83 -11.19 1.03
N GLN A 219 -13.35 -11.61 2.20
CA GLN A 219 -14.02 -11.42 3.48
C GLN A 219 -13.67 -10.11 4.18
N ILE A 220 -12.60 -9.41 3.78
CA ILE A 220 -12.18 -8.15 4.45
C ILE A 220 -13.33 -7.14 4.46
N MET A 221 -13.86 -6.83 3.28
CA MET A 221 -14.95 -5.85 3.14
C MET A 221 -16.26 -6.39 3.71
N ARG A 222 -16.56 -7.66 3.46
CA ARG A 222 -17.79 -8.31 3.92
C ARG A 222 -17.92 -8.35 5.43
N SER A 223 -16.83 -8.64 6.15
CA SER A 223 -16.79 -8.62 7.62
C SER A 223 -17.25 -7.29 8.21
N VAL A 224 -16.97 -6.18 7.51
CA VAL A 224 -17.42 -4.84 7.90
C VAL A 224 -18.86 -4.57 7.46
N LEU A 225 -19.21 -4.85 6.20
CA LEU A 225 -20.52 -4.54 5.63
C LEU A 225 -21.66 -5.35 6.27
N ASP A 226 -21.45 -6.64 6.54
CA ASP A 226 -22.44 -7.54 7.16
C ASP A 226 -22.82 -7.09 8.58
N ARG A 227 -22.01 -6.22 9.20
CA ARG A 227 -22.25 -5.60 10.51
C ARG A 227 -22.90 -4.22 10.43
N GLY A 228 -23.27 -3.75 9.23
CA GLY A 228 -23.93 -2.46 9.01
C GLY A 228 -23.00 -1.23 9.04
N PHE A 229 -21.69 -1.46 9.01
CA PHE A 229 -20.67 -0.40 8.92
C PHE A 229 -20.28 -0.12 7.47
N LYS A 230 -19.53 0.96 7.27
CA LYS A 230 -19.12 1.45 5.95
C LYS A 230 -17.66 1.09 5.64
N ALA A 231 -17.40 0.94 4.34
CA ALA A 231 -16.06 0.86 3.78
C ALA A 231 -15.83 2.01 2.80
N GLU A 232 -14.63 2.58 2.80
CA GLU A 232 -14.20 3.62 1.87
C GLU A 232 -13.02 3.14 1.03
N ASN A 233 -12.67 3.89 -0.01
CA ASN A 233 -11.47 3.61 -0.78
C ASN A 233 -10.82 4.89 -1.32
N LEU A 234 -9.57 4.77 -1.78
CA LEU A 234 -8.79 5.92 -2.27
C LEU A 234 -9.05 6.29 -3.73
N LEU A 235 -9.75 5.46 -4.52
CA LEU A 235 -9.94 5.70 -5.94
C LEU A 235 -10.88 6.88 -6.17
N ALA A 236 -10.37 7.95 -6.78
CA ALA A 236 -11.01 9.23 -7.03
C ALA A 236 -12.26 9.13 -7.90
N ARG A 237 -12.41 8.03 -8.66
CA ARG A 237 -13.65 7.78 -9.43
C ARG A 237 -14.86 7.51 -8.55
N TYR A 238 -14.67 7.07 -7.30
CA TYR A 238 -15.76 6.75 -6.40
C TYR A 238 -16.03 7.90 -5.45
N LYS A 239 -17.31 8.22 -5.27
CA LYS A 239 -17.75 9.25 -4.34
C LYS A 239 -17.52 8.77 -2.90
N ILE A 240 -17.07 9.67 -2.03
CA ILE A 240 -17.04 9.45 -0.58
C ILE A 240 -18.45 9.12 -0.06
N GLY A 241 -18.55 8.11 0.79
CA GLY A 241 -19.79 7.66 1.40
C GLY A 241 -20.63 6.76 0.51
N LEU A 242 -20.02 6.10 -0.49
CA LEU A 242 -20.71 5.13 -1.33
C LEU A 242 -21.21 3.94 -0.49
N ASP A 243 -22.45 3.53 -0.67
CA ASP A 243 -23.01 2.37 0.01
C ASP A 243 -22.71 1.08 -0.77
N TRP A 244 -21.64 0.38 -0.39
CA TRP A 244 -21.25 -0.87 -1.03
C TRP A 244 -22.24 -2.03 -0.85
N ASN A 245 -23.23 -1.91 0.03
CA ASN A 245 -24.35 -2.87 0.09
C ASN A 245 -25.35 -2.70 -1.07
N ASP A 246 -25.33 -1.53 -1.72
CA ASP A 246 -26.18 -1.28 -2.88
C ASP A 246 -25.64 -2.01 -4.12
N LYS A 247 -26.41 -3.01 -4.57
CA LYS A 247 -26.08 -3.85 -5.73
C LYS A 247 -25.89 -3.06 -7.03
N ARG A 248 -26.39 -1.82 -7.11
CA ARG A 248 -26.14 -0.92 -8.25
C ARG A 248 -24.65 -0.60 -8.41
N HIS A 249 -23.85 -0.71 -7.35
CA HIS A 249 -22.41 -0.44 -7.37
C HIS A 249 -21.54 -1.69 -7.61
N HIS A 250 -22.14 -2.87 -7.73
CA HIS A 250 -21.41 -4.15 -7.83
C HIS A 250 -20.84 -4.44 -9.23
N LYS A 251 -20.89 -3.48 -10.16
CA LYS A 251 -20.28 -3.54 -11.50
C LYS A 251 -19.05 -2.62 -11.62
N CYS A 252 -18.43 -2.30 -10.49
CA CYS A 252 -17.30 -1.39 -10.45
C CYS A 252 -16.11 -1.92 -11.27
N ASN A 253 -15.35 -1.01 -11.88
CA ASN A 253 -14.20 -1.33 -12.75
C ASN A 253 -14.48 -2.33 -13.88
N ASP A 254 -15.71 -2.42 -14.38
CA ASP A 254 -16.11 -3.39 -15.41
C ASP A 254 -15.75 -4.84 -15.05
N GLY A 255 -15.77 -5.17 -13.75
CA GLY A 255 -15.41 -6.49 -13.25
C GLY A 255 -13.91 -6.78 -13.18
N ARG A 256 -13.06 -5.76 -13.33
CA ARG A 256 -11.59 -5.91 -13.33
C ARG A 256 -11.00 -5.57 -11.97
N HIS A 257 -9.88 -6.20 -11.66
CA HIS A 257 -9.10 -5.87 -10.47
C HIS A 257 -8.49 -4.46 -10.60
N SER A 258 -8.86 -3.54 -9.71
CA SER A 258 -8.45 -2.14 -9.77
C SER A 258 -6.94 -1.92 -9.69
N SER A 259 -6.22 -2.83 -9.03
CA SER A 259 -4.76 -2.79 -8.96
C SER A 259 -4.06 -3.25 -10.23
N ARG A 260 -4.79 -3.64 -11.29
CA ARG A 260 -4.20 -3.98 -12.59
C ARG A 260 -4.08 -2.77 -13.50
N ARG A 261 -3.11 -2.85 -14.41
CA ARG A 261 -2.94 -1.87 -15.49
C ARG A 261 -4.20 -1.78 -16.36
N GLY A 262 -4.66 -0.57 -16.62
CA GLY A 262 -5.80 -0.28 -17.49
C GLY A 262 -7.13 -0.88 -17.01
N ALA A 263 -7.24 -1.20 -15.72
CA ALA A 263 -8.43 -1.83 -15.16
C ALA A 263 -9.54 -0.84 -14.84
N LEU A 264 -9.24 0.46 -14.76
CA LEU A 264 -10.26 1.48 -14.57
C LEU A 264 -10.92 1.84 -15.91
N GLU A 265 -12.05 2.53 -15.83
CA GLU A 265 -12.81 2.98 -16.99
C GLU A 265 -11.93 3.75 -18.00
N GLY A 266 -12.19 3.53 -19.29
CA GLY A 266 -11.38 4.12 -20.36
C GLY A 266 -9.97 3.55 -20.49
N GLY A 267 -9.64 2.45 -19.81
CA GLY A 267 -8.30 1.87 -19.82
C GLY A 267 -7.31 2.64 -18.95
N ILE A 268 -7.82 3.44 -18.00
CA ILE A 268 -6.99 4.21 -17.07
C ILE A 268 -6.35 3.27 -16.06
N THR A 269 -5.10 3.58 -15.70
CA THR A 269 -4.39 2.94 -14.60
C THR A 269 -4.35 3.87 -13.40
N VAL A 270 -4.50 3.33 -12.20
CA VAL A 270 -4.45 4.08 -10.93
C VAL A 270 -3.28 5.07 -10.89
N ASN A 271 -3.49 6.24 -10.29
CA ASN A 271 -2.41 7.21 -10.13
C ASN A 271 -1.58 6.90 -8.87
N PRO A 272 -0.24 6.94 -8.92
CA PRO A 272 0.59 6.71 -7.72
C PRO A 272 0.27 7.64 -6.54
N PHE A 273 -0.12 8.90 -6.81
CA PHE A 273 -0.53 9.85 -5.76
C PHE A 273 -1.97 9.67 -5.27
N GLU A 274 -2.79 8.89 -5.98
CA GLU A 274 -4.15 8.53 -5.58
C GLU A 274 -4.11 7.33 -4.63
N THR A 275 -3.43 6.25 -5.02
CA THR A 275 -3.38 5.01 -4.22
C THR A 275 -2.25 4.99 -3.20
N VAL A 276 -1.31 5.94 -3.27
CA VAL A 276 -0.10 6.08 -2.42
C VAL A 276 0.92 4.95 -2.61
N PHE A 277 0.46 3.73 -2.79
CA PHE A 277 1.26 2.54 -3.05
C PHE A 277 0.78 1.85 -4.32
N VAL A 278 1.72 1.47 -5.18
CA VAL A 278 1.44 0.88 -6.50
C VAL A 278 1.89 -0.57 -6.58
N LYS A 279 1.04 -1.45 -7.12
CA LYS A 279 1.33 -2.87 -7.33
C LYS A 279 2.33 -3.09 -8.47
N THR A 280 3.61 -3.03 -8.14
CA THR A 280 4.70 -3.09 -9.13
C THR A 280 4.96 -4.48 -9.66
N THR A 281 4.63 -5.54 -8.91
CA THR A 281 4.80 -6.92 -9.39
C THR A 281 3.87 -7.31 -10.54
N TRP A 282 2.86 -6.48 -10.84
CA TRP A 282 2.01 -6.57 -12.03
C TRP A 282 2.33 -5.50 -13.07
N CYS A 283 3.47 -4.84 -12.92
CA CYS A 283 4.02 -3.86 -13.85
C CYS A 283 3.08 -2.67 -14.08
N VAL A 284 2.40 -2.27 -13.00
CA VAL A 284 1.46 -1.15 -12.98
C VAL A 284 2.26 0.14 -12.98
N ARG A 285 2.25 0.86 -14.10
CA ARG A 285 2.99 2.12 -14.30
C ARG A 285 4.47 2.02 -13.94
N ASP A 286 5.06 0.85 -14.17
CA ASP A 286 6.42 0.50 -13.77
C ASP A 286 7.49 1.51 -14.21
N ALA A 287 7.43 2.02 -15.44
CA ALA A 287 8.38 3.02 -15.94
C ALA A 287 8.28 4.34 -15.16
N GLU A 288 7.05 4.82 -14.93
CA GLU A 288 6.79 6.03 -14.16
C GLU A 288 7.12 5.83 -12.67
N VAL A 289 6.68 4.73 -12.07
CA VAL A 289 6.97 4.38 -10.68
C VAL A 289 8.47 4.20 -10.49
N GLY A 290 9.21 3.65 -11.46
CA GLY A 290 10.67 3.57 -11.42
C GLY A 290 11.34 4.94 -11.42
N ILE A 291 10.89 5.86 -12.27
CA ILE A 291 11.38 7.24 -12.29
C ILE A 291 11.05 7.96 -10.97
N MET A 292 9.80 7.89 -10.53
CA MET A 292 9.36 8.48 -9.25
C MET A 292 10.14 7.88 -8.07
N SER A 293 10.42 6.58 -8.10
CA SER A 293 11.21 5.92 -7.05
C SER A 293 12.61 6.53 -6.94
N LYS A 294 13.27 6.83 -8.07
CA LYS A 294 14.56 7.54 -8.09
C LYS A 294 14.44 8.93 -7.47
N TRP A 295 13.39 9.67 -7.80
CA TRP A 295 13.17 11.01 -7.23
C TRP A 295 13.02 10.95 -5.72
N PHE A 296 12.15 10.08 -5.20
CA PHE A 296 11.88 9.98 -3.77
C PHE A 296 13.08 9.43 -2.99
N ILE A 297 13.82 8.49 -3.56
CA ILE A 297 15.10 8.03 -2.99
C ILE A 297 16.08 9.20 -2.87
N LYS A 298 16.30 9.96 -3.96
CA LYS A 298 17.18 11.13 -3.93
C LYS A 298 16.75 12.15 -2.88
N LEU A 299 15.46 12.48 -2.82
CA LEU A 299 14.93 13.38 -1.80
C LEU A 299 15.20 12.85 -0.39
N SER A 300 15.03 11.54 -0.17
CA SER A 300 15.30 10.91 1.13
C SER A 300 16.78 10.91 1.52
N GLU A 301 17.67 11.04 0.54
CA GLU A 301 19.12 11.15 0.73
C GLU A 301 19.58 12.61 0.86
N GLY A 302 18.66 13.58 0.86
CA GLY A 302 18.95 15.01 1.02
C GLY A 302 19.32 15.73 -0.28
N PHE A 303 19.16 15.10 -1.44
CA PHE A 303 19.32 15.78 -2.73
C PHE A 303 18.13 16.72 -3.00
N PHE A 304 18.37 17.77 -3.78
CA PHE A 304 17.35 18.77 -4.11
C PHE A 304 16.45 18.36 -5.28
N GLY A 305 16.82 17.30 -6.01
CA GLY A 305 16.08 16.80 -7.17
C GLY A 305 16.27 17.66 -8.42
N THR A 306 17.25 18.57 -8.42
CA THR A 306 17.61 19.42 -9.56
C THR A 306 18.72 18.81 -10.42
N GLU A 307 19.22 17.62 -10.07
CA GLU A 307 20.29 16.96 -10.81
C GLU A 307 19.72 16.32 -12.09
N GLY A 308 20.30 16.64 -13.25
CA GLY A 308 19.90 16.07 -14.53
C GLY A 308 20.99 16.26 -15.58
N THR A 309 20.84 15.55 -16.69
CA THR A 309 21.65 15.76 -17.90
C THR A 309 20.85 16.62 -18.87
N PHE A 310 21.50 17.56 -19.54
CA PHE A 310 20.86 18.35 -20.57
C PHE A 310 20.39 17.44 -21.71
N ASP A 311 19.07 17.41 -21.95
CA ASP A 311 18.46 16.76 -23.10
C ASP A 311 18.33 17.80 -24.21
N GLU A 312 19.37 17.89 -25.04
CA GLU A 312 19.39 18.85 -26.15
C GLU A 312 18.23 18.64 -27.11
N GLN A 313 17.83 17.39 -27.38
CA GLN A 313 16.73 17.10 -28.29
C GLN A 313 15.38 17.50 -27.69
N GLY A 314 15.13 17.14 -26.44
CA GLY A 314 13.92 17.55 -25.72
C GLY A 314 13.84 19.07 -25.58
N TRP A 315 14.95 19.73 -25.28
CA TRP A 315 15.05 21.19 -25.24
C TRP A 315 14.76 21.83 -26.60
N GLN A 316 15.42 21.37 -27.67
CA GLN A 316 15.22 21.87 -29.04
C GLN A 316 13.76 21.70 -29.47
N ARG A 317 13.12 20.55 -29.17
CA ARG A 317 11.70 20.34 -29.42
C ARG A 317 10.82 21.28 -28.61
N GLY A 318 11.12 21.47 -27.32
CA GLY A 318 10.34 22.33 -26.43
C GLY A 318 10.35 23.81 -26.83
N ILE A 319 11.39 24.27 -27.52
CA ILE A 319 11.49 25.65 -28.03
C ILE A 319 11.12 25.79 -29.52
N SER A 320 10.94 24.70 -30.26
CA SER A 320 10.65 24.78 -31.69
C SER A 320 9.19 25.18 -31.94
N ILE A 321 8.94 25.81 -33.09
CA ILE A 321 7.59 26.17 -33.53
C ILE A 321 6.72 24.91 -33.69
N GLU A 322 7.33 23.79 -34.07
CA GLU A 322 6.69 22.49 -34.23
C GLU A 322 6.32 21.83 -32.90
N GLY A 323 7.10 22.04 -31.83
CA GLY A 323 6.83 21.50 -30.49
C GLY A 323 5.99 22.42 -29.59
N THR A 324 5.85 23.70 -29.94
CA THR A 324 5.08 24.69 -29.16
C THR A 324 3.64 24.82 -29.62
N SER A 325 2.73 23.93 -29.19
CA SER A 325 1.26 24.08 -29.33
C SER A 325 0.72 24.49 -30.73
N GLY A 326 1.51 24.36 -31.78
CA GLY A 326 1.09 24.63 -33.14
C GLY A 326 0.01 23.62 -33.54
N LYS A 327 -1.00 24.05 -34.29
CA LYS A 327 -2.11 23.19 -34.77
C LYS A 327 -1.65 21.96 -35.58
N SER A 328 -0.38 21.93 -35.98
CA SER A 328 0.30 20.87 -36.73
C SER A 328 1.33 20.08 -35.91
N GLY A 329 1.51 20.40 -34.63
CA GLY A 329 2.51 19.77 -33.77
C GLY A 329 2.12 18.34 -33.41
N THR A 330 2.71 17.37 -34.10
CA THR A 330 2.69 15.95 -33.71
C THR A 330 3.70 15.74 -32.60
N LEU A 331 3.41 16.22 -31.38
CA LEU A 331 4.14 15.72 -30.22
C LEU A 331 3.83 14.23 -30.10
N VAL A 332 4.83 13.40 -30.39
CA VAL A 332 4.79 12.00 -29.96
C VAL A 332 4.65 12.07 -28.44
N PRO A 333 3.63 11.42 -27.84
CA PRO A 333 3.47 11.47 -26.39
C PRO A 333 4.78 11.00 -25.73
N ASP A 334 5.40 11.86 -24.92
CA ASP A 334 6.52 11.51 -24.02
C ASP A 334 6.04 10.62 -22.85
N ILE A 335 5.01 9.81 -23.11
CA ILE A 335 4.57 8.79 -22.17
C ILE A 335 5.57 7.66 -22.33
N PRO A 336 6.33 7.29 -21.28
CA PRO A 336 7.22 6.15 -21.35
C PRO A 336 6.44 4.94 -21.87
N THR A 337 6.78 4.49 -23.08
CA THR A 337 6.23 3.26 -23.62
C THR A 337 6.86 2.14 -22.82
N SER A 338 6.17 1.71 -21.76
CA SER A 338 6.54 0.60 -20.90
C SER A 338 6.95 -0.60 -21.79
N GLY A 339 8.24 -0.97 -21.76
CA GLY A 339 8.88 -1.85 -22.74
C GLY A 339 8.58 -3.35 -22.57
N CYS A 340 7.37 -3.72 -22.21
CA CYS A 340 6.91 -5.10 -22.21
C CYS A 340 5.39 -5.10 -22.34
N ALA A 341 4.80 -6.21 -22.80
CA ALA A 341 3.36 -6.44 -22.60
C ALA A 341 2.97 -6.23 -21.11
N HIS A 342 3.97 -6.37 -20.23
CA HIS A 342 4.02 -6.15 -18.79
C HIS A 342 5.25 -5.29 -18.36
N GLY A 343 5.59 -4.14 -18.98
CA GLY A 343 6.61 -3.19 -18.46
C GLY A 343 8.14 -3.51 -18.38
N ASP A 344 9.00 -2.47 -18.42
CA ASP A 344 10.45 -2.50 -18.10
C ASP A 344 10.69 -2.33 -16.58
N LEU A 345 10.90 -3.46 -15.91
CA LEU A 345 11.10 -3.52 -14.46
C LEU A 345 12.47 -3.01 -13.99
N ARG A 346 13.45 -2.76 -14.88
CA ARG A 346 14.80 -2.31 -14.48
C ARG A 346 14.75 -0.99 -13.71
N GLY A 347 13.78 -0.14 -14.03
CA GLY A 347 13.55 1.12 -13.31
C GLY A 347 13.17 0.93 -11.84
N LEU A 348 12.68 -0.26 -11.47
CA LEU A 348 12.26 -0.62 -10.11
C LEU A 348 13.35 -1.33 -9.29
N MET A 349 14.45 -1.72 -9.95
CA MET A 349 15.60 -2.41 -9.33
C MET A 349 16.61 -1.40 -8.79
N ILE A 350 16.15 -0.47 -7.95
CA ILE A 350 16.90 0.68 -7.43
C ILE A 350 16.70 0.94 -5.93
#